data_AF-A0A1H7KE33-F1
#
_entry.id   AF-A0A1H7KE33-F1
#
_cell.length_a   1.000
_cell.length_b   1.000
_cell.length_c   1.000
_cell.angle_alpha   90.00
_cell.angle_beta   90.00
_cell.angle_gamma   90.00
#
_symmetry.space_group_name_H-M   'P 1'
#
loop_
_entity.id
_entity.type
_entity.pdbx_description
1 polymer ?
#
loop_
_entity_poly.entity_id
_entity_poly.type
_entity_poly.pdbx_seq_one_letter_code
_entity_poly.pdbx_strand_id
1 'polypeptide(L)'
;MLTATLVTLSLALSPAPSGLAEPHKKDIAMRLVSSAENSSLDWKAQYGYIEDIDDGRGYTAGVIGFCSGTGDMLELVERYTRRRPGNPLAAYLPALREVDGTDSHKGLGKPFMKAWKAAAADPVFRKAQDDERDRVYFDPAVAQAKRDGLRTLGQFAYYDAMVMHGPGDGALSFGGIRKRALARALPPARGGDEVAYLNAFLDARKAAMRAEEAHEDTSRVDTMQRVFLRKGNLDLEPPLTWKVYGDRYTIKR
;
A
#
# COMPACT_ATOMS: atom_id res chain seq x y z
N MET A 1 14.38 32.54 56.16
CA MET A 1 14.33 32.65 54.69
C MET A 1 14.91 31.39 54.09
N LEU A 2 14.12 30.59 53.37
CA LEU A 2 14.60 29.68 52.32
C LEU A 2 13.37 29.27 51.50
N THR A 3 13.17 29.94 50.36
CA THR A 3 12.16 29.55 49.36
C THR A 3 12.76 28.48 48.46
N ALA A 4 12.21 27.28 48.50
CA ALA A 4 12.58 26.19 47.60
C ALA A 4 11.87 26.39 46.25
N THR A 5 12.64 26.66 45.21
CA THR A 5 12.15 26.77 43.83
C THR A 5 12.04 25.37 43.24
N LEU A 6 10.81 24.90 43.00
CA LEU A 6 10.57 23.65 42.28
C LEU A 6 10.84 23.89 40.79
N VAL A 7 11.85 23.22 40.24
CA VAL A 7 12.10 23.17 38.79
C VAL A 7 11.27 22.04 38.21
N THR A 8 10.19 22.36 37.51
CA THR A 8 9.43 21.40 36.71
C THR A 8 10.19 21.14 35.40
N LEU A 9 10.76 19.95 35.27
CA LEU A 9 11.38 19.47 34.03
C LEU A 9 10.26 19.02 33.07
N SER A 10 9.84 19.88 32.14
CA SER A 10 9.00 19.46 31.02
C SER A 10 9.83 18.60 30.06
N LEU A 11 9.63 17.28 30.06
CA LEU A 11 10.06 16.45 28.94
C LEU A 11 9.23 16.83 27.72
N ALA A 12 9.83 17.56 26.78
CA ALA A 12 9.29 17.66 25.43
C ALA A 12 9.43 16.27 24.78
N LEU A 13 8.33 15.52 24.67
CA LEU A 13 8.30 14.34 23.81
C LEU A 13 8.48 14.83 22.36
N SER A 14 9.65 14.59 21.78
CA SER A 14 9.82 14.72 20.34
C SER A 14 8.78 13.84 19.65
N PRO A 15 8.04 14.34 18.64
CA PRO A 15 7.13 13.50 17.88
C PRO A 15 7.93 12.32 17.31
N ALA A 16 7.36 11.11 17.39
CA ALA A 16 7.96 9.94 16.78
C ALA A 16 8.26 10.25 15.31
N PRO A 17 9.43 9.83 14.77
CA PRO A 17 9.80 10.15 13.40
C PRO A 17 8.68 9.76 12.43
N SER A 18 8.37 10.66 11.50
CA SER A 18 7.26 10.49 10.56
C SER A 18 7.38 9.19 9.75
N GLY A 19 8.62 8.73 9.52
CA GLY A 19 8.91 7.49 8.80
C GLY A 19 8.35 7.56 7.38
N LEU A 20 7.64 6.52 6.96
CA LEU A 20 7.04 6.47 5.63
C LEU A 20 6.01 7.57 5.41
N ALA A 21 5.40 8.11 6.46
CA ALA A 21 4.42 9.20 6.37
C ALA A 21 5.06 10.58 6.07
N GLU A 22 6.38 10.70 6.12
CA GLU A 22 7.05 11.90 5.60
C GLU A 22 6.75 12.05 4.10
N PRO A 23 6.38 13.24 3.59
CA PRO A 23 5.95 13.40 2.20
C PRO A 23 6.93 12.84 1.15
N HIS A 24 8.24 13.03 1.35
CA HIS A 24 9.25 12.50 0.45
C HIS A 24 9.33 10.96 0.49
N LYS A 25 9.27 10.37 1.70
CA LYS A 25 9.24 8.91 1.88
C LYS A 25 7.96 8.28 1.34
N LYS A 26 6.83 8.98 1.47
CA LYS A 26 5.56 8.55 0.90
C LYS A 26 5.62 8.53 -0.63
N ASP A 27 6.19 9.56 -1.27
CA ASP A 27 6.40 9.56 -2.72
C ASP A 27 7.33 8.42 -3.16
N ILE A 28 8.42 8.15 -2.42
CA ILE A 28 9.27 6.97 -2.66
C ILE A 28 8.45 5.68 -2.58
N ALA A 29 7.63 5.51 -1.55
CA ALA A 29 6.79 4.33 -1.39
C ALA A 29 5.83 4.14 -2.57
N MET A 30 5.22 5.21 -3.08
CA MET A 30 4.34 5.15 -4.25
C MET A 30 5.09 4.71 -5.51
N ARG A 31 6.31 5.22 -5.72
CA ARG A 31 7.15 4.81 -6.87
C ARG A 31 7.60 3.36 -6.78
N LEU A 32 7.93 2.88 -5.58
CA LEU A 32 8.30 1.48 -5.35
C LEU A 32 7.13 0.55 -5.66
N VAL A 33 5.92 0.85 -5.15
CA VAL A 33 4.70 0.09 -5.47
C VAL A 33 4.42 0.13 -6.97
N SER A 34 4.42 1.31 -7.59
CA SER A 34 4.12 1.44 -9.03
C SER A 34 5.14 0.71 -9.92
N SER A 35 6.39 0.54 -9.47
CA SER A 35 7.36 -0.28 -10.21
C SER A 35 6.99 -1.76 -10.23
N ALA A 36 6.25 -2.25 -9.23
CA ALA A 36 5.77 -3.62 -9.14
C ALA A 36 4.36 -3.79 -9.72
N GLU A 37 3.50 -2.79 -9.64
CA GLU A 37 2.13 -2.86 -10.19
C GLU A 37 2.09 -2.50 -11.68
N ASN A 38 2.99 -1.62 -12.15
CA ASN A 38 2.87 -1.00 -13.47
C ASN A 38 4.20 -0.83 -14.22
N SER A 39 5.27 -1.47 -13.73
CA SER A 39 6.63 -1.38 -14.30
C SER A 39 7.11 0.05 -14.55
N SER A 40 6.67 1.02 -13.74
CA SER A 40 6.95 2.45 -13.90
C SER A 40 7.20 3.15 -12.57
N LEU A 41 8.01 4.21 -12.57
CA LEU A 41 8.12 5.11 -11.41
C LEU A 41 7.13 6.27 -11.47
N ASP A 42 6.47 6.50 -12.61
CA ASP A 42 5.44 7.53 -12.73
C ASP A 42 4.10 6.99 -12.19
N TRP A 43 4.01 6.90 -10.86
CA TRP A 43 2.83 6.40 -10.17
C TRP A 43 1.60 7.28 -10.41
N LYS A 44 1.78 8.57 -10.75
CA LYS A 44 0.67 9.48 -11.04
C LYS A 44 0.05 9.23 -12.41
N ALA A 45 0.76 8.60 -13.35
CA ALA A 45 0.15 8.14 -14.59
C ALA A 45 -0.95 7.07 -14.35
N GLN A 46 -0.93 6.42 -13.18
CA GLN A 46 -1.80 5.28 -12.87
C GLN A 46 -3.19 5.69 -12.36
N TYR A 47 -3.46 6.98 -12.10
CA TYR A 47 -4.82 7.42 -11.74
C TYR A 47 -5.88 6.97 -12.78
N GLY A 48 -5.49 6.89 -14.05
CA GLY A 48 -6.35 6.46 -15.16
C GLY A 48 -6.19 5.00 -15.58
N TYR A 49 -5.30 4.24 -14.93
CA TYR A 49 -5.15 2.80 -15.19
C TYR A 49 -6.47 2.10 -14.89
N ILE A 50 -6.88 1.19 -15.78
CA ILE A 50 -8.03 0.30 -15.61
C ILE A 50 -7.93 -0.85 -16.62
N GLU A 51 -7.95 -2.07 -16.12
CA GLU A 51 -7.84 -3.31 -16.88
C GLU A 51 -8.43 -4.45 -16.06
N ASP A 52 -8.96 -5.49 -16.70
CA ASP A 52 -9.12 -6.78 -16.01
C ASP A 52 -7.91 -7.62 -16.39
N ILE A 53 -7.16 -8.06 -15.37
CA ILE A 53 -5.92 -8.80 -15.53
C ILE A 53 -6.14 -10.32 -15.39
N ASP A 54 -7.42 -10.76 -15.44
CA ASP A 54 -7.84 -12.15 -15.38
C ASP A 54 -7.42 -12.87 -14.08
N ASP A 55 -7.33 -12.13 -12.96
CA ASP A 55 -6.95 -12.65 -11.63
C ASP A 55 -8.17 -12.99 -10.73
N GLY A 56 -9.38 -12.90 -11.29
CA GLY A 56 -10.64 -13.15 -10.58
C GLY A 56 -11.14 -11.99 -9.72
N ARG A 57 -10.55 -10.79 -9.83
CA ARG A 57 -11.00 -9.58 -9.11
C ARG A 57 -11.82 -8.61 -9.97
N GLY A 58 -12.02 -8.96 -11.25
CA GLY A 58 -12.65 -8.11 -12.26
C GLY A 58 -11.75 -6.93 -12.64
N TYR A 59 -12.32 -5.75 -12.89
CA TYR A 59 -11.51 -4.57 -13.20
C TYR A 59 -10.63 -4.18 -12.02
N THR A 60 -9.32 -4.08 -12.27
CA THR A 60 -8.29 -3.48 -11.42
C THR A 60 -7.92 -2.10 -11.95
N ALA A 61 -7.95 -1.06 -11.11
CA ALA A 61 -7.83 0.32 -11.57
C ALA A 61 -7.15 1.29 -10.59
N GLY A 62 -6.60 2.39 -11.10
CA GLY A 62 -6.08 3.48 -10.28
C GLY A 62 -4.70 3.22 -9.65
N VAL A 63 -4.29 4.10 -8.74
CA VAL A 63 -2.92 4.18 -8.21
C VAL A 63 -2.44 3.00 -7.36
N ILE A 64 -3.34 2.12 -6.93
CA ILE A 64 -3.03 0.92 -6.15
C ILE A 64 -3.80 -0.33 -6.60
N GLY A 65 -4.49 -0.27 -7.74
CA GLY A 65 -5.29 -1.40 -8.22
C GLY A 65 -6.57 -1.65 -7.42
N PHE A 66 -7.43 -0.63 -7.28
CA PHE A 66 -8.78 -0.82 -6.74
C PHE A 66 -9.57 -1.79 -7.61
N CYS A 67 -10.24 -2.79 -7.03
CA CYS A 67 -10.92 -3.82 -7.82
C CYS A 67 -12.45 -3.75 -7.73
N SER A 68 -13.14 -4.04 -8.84
CA SER A 68 -14.61 -4.08 -8.86
C SER A 68 -15.18 -5.22 -8.02
N GLY A 69 -14.44 -6.32 -7.87
CA GLY A 69 -14.86 -7.50 -7.12
C GLY A 69 -14.50 -7.50 -5.63
N THR A 70 -13.80 -6.49 -5.11
CA THR A 70 -13.31 -6.46 -3.72
C THR A 70 -13.85 -5.30 -2.88
N GLY A 71 -14.89 -4.62 -3.36
CA GLY A 71 -15.59 -3.53 -2.66
C GLY A 71 -14.88 -2.17 -2.66
N ASP A 72 -13.56 -2.12 -2.71
CA ASP A 72 -12.77 -0.89 -2.63
C ASP A 72 -12.95 0.05 -3.84
N MET A 73 -13.13 -0.48 -5.07
CA MET A 73 -13.52 0.35 -6.22
C MET A 73 -14.90 0.98 -6.04
N LEU A 74 -15.87 0.21 -5.51
CA LEU A 74 -17.20 0.72 -5.22
C LEU A 74 -17.13 1.84 -4.17
N GLU A 75 -16.44 1.62 -3.05
CA GLU A 75 -16.27 2.63 -1.99
C GLU A 75 -15.62 3.92 -2.53
N LEU A 76 -14.60 3.78 -3.39
CA LEU A 76 -13.94 4.90 -4.06
C LEU A 76 -14.92 5.70 -4.93
N VAL A 77 -15.70 5.03 -5.79
CA VAL A 77 -16.64 5.71 -6.69
C VAL A 77 -17.78 6.37 -5.90
N GLU A 78 -18.23 5.75 -4.81
CA GLU A 78 -19.21 6.36 -3.90
C GLU A 78 -18.64 7.63 -3.24
N ARG A 79 -17.39 7.58 -2.77
CA ARG A 79 -16.73 8.74 -2.15
C ARG A 79 -16.50 9.87 -3.15
N TYR A 80 -16.09 9.54 -4.37
CA TYR A 80 -15.98 10.52 -5.45
C TYR A 80 -17.33 11.14 -5.76
N THR A 81 -18.39 10.33 -5.82
CA THR A 81 -19.76 10.81 -6.09
C THR A 81 -20.33 11.68 -4.98
N ARG A 82 -20.03 11.41 -3.71
CA ARG A 82 -20.39 12.30 -2.60
C ARG A 82 -19.70 13.67 -2.71
N ARG A 83 -18.47 13.72 -3.20
CA ARG A 83 -17.69 14.98 -3.35
C ARG A 83 -18.02 15.74 -4.62
N ARG A 84 -18.37 15.03 -5.69
CA ARG A 84 -18.73 15.58 -6.99
C ARG A 84 -19.97 14.86 -7.52
N PRO A 85 -21.18 15.26 -7.09
CA PRO A 85 -22.42 14.70 -7.60
C PRO A 85 -22.50 14.85 -9.13
N GLY A 86 -23.05 13.85 -9.82
CA GLY A 86 -23.19 13.87 -11.29
C GLY A 86 -21.88 13.68 -12.07
N ASN A 87 -20.80 13.24 -11.41
CA ASN A 87 -19.56 12.88 -12.11
C ASN A 87 -19.75 11.69 -13.09
N PRO A 88 -18.82 11.49 -14.05
CA PRO A 88 -18.96 10.44 -15.08
C PRO A 88 -19.06 9.00 -14.56
N LEU A 89 -18.63 8.72 -13.33
CA LEU A 89 -18.66 7.39 -12.72
C LEU A 89 -19.94 7.12 -11.91
N ALA A 90 -20.70 8.16 -11.56
CA ALA A 90 -21.88 8.03 -10.70
C ALA A 90 -22.96 7.08 -11.27
N ALA A 91 -23.12 7.07 -12.60
CA ALA A 91 -24.09 6.22 -13.29
C ALA A 91 -23.76 4.72 -13.17
N TYR A 92 -22.52 4.35 -12.85
CA TYR A 92 -22.07 2.97 -12.72
C TYR A 92 -22.21 2.41 -11.31
N LEU A 93 -22.57 3.22 -10.31
CA LEU A 93 -22.74 2.77 -8.92
C LEU A 93 -23.71 1.57 -8.77
N PRO A 94 -24.87 1.51 -9.47
CA PRO A 94 -25.73 0.32 -9.39
C PRO A 94 -25.03 -0.94 -9.90
N ALA A 95 -24.31 -0.85 -11.02
CA ALA A 95 -23.58 -1.99 -11.58
C ALA A 95 -22.41 -2.42 -10.67
N LEU A 96 -21.64 -1.46 -10.13
CA LEU A 96 -20.56 -1.74 -9.17
C LEU A 96 -21.08 -2.48 -7.93
N ARG A 97 -22.27 -2.12 -7.41
CA ARG A 97 -22.89 -2.87 -6.30
C ARG A 97 -23.35 -4.27 -6.67
N GLU A 98 -23.76 -4.48 -7.92
CA GLU A 98 -24.22 -5.80 -8.40
C GLU A 98 -23.05 -6.76 -8.62
N VAL A 99 -21.91 -6.26 -9.09
CA VAL A 99 -20.73 -7.09 -9.41
C VAL A 99 -19.77 -7.27 -8.22
N ASP A 100 -19.91 -6.48 -7.15
CA ASP A 100 -19.06 -6.60 -5.97
C ASP A 100 -19.07 -8.02 -5.39
N GLY A 101 -17.89 -8.55 -5.06
CA GLY A 101 -17.67 -9.95 -4.69
C GLY A 101 -17.54 -10.92 -5.87
N THR A 102 -17.54 -10.45 -7.12
CA THR A 102 -17.36 -11.26 -8.34
C THR A 102 -16.39 -10.59 -9.33
N ASP A 103 -15.95 -11.34 -10.34
CA ASP A 103 -15.17 -10.82 -11.48
C ASP A 103 -16.05 -10.28 -12.62
N SER A 104 -17.37 -10.10 -12.40
CA SER A 104 -18.30 -9.75 -13.47
C SER A 104 -18.11 -8.34 -14.02
N HIS A 105 -18.24 -8.19 -15.35
CA HIS A 105 -18.25 -6.90 -16.04
C HIS A 105 -19.65 -6.37 -16.37
N LYS A 106 -20.71 -7.03 -15.87
CA LYS A 106 -22.10 -6.70 -16.23
C LYS A 106 -22.43 -5.25 -15.84
N GLY A 107 -22.88 -4.47 -16.82
CA GLY A 107 -23.25 -3.06 -16.62
C GLY A 107 -22.09 -2.06 -16.59
N LEU A 108 -20.83 -2.52 -16.72
CA LEU A 108 -19.63 -1.68 -16.74
C LEU A 108 -19.06 -1.54 -18.16
N GLY A 109 -18.23 -2.51 -18.57
CA GLY A 109 -17.64 -2.64 -19.90
C GLY A 109 -16.78 -1.46 -20.39
N LYS A 110 -16.56 -1.39 -21.71
CA LYS A 110 -15.81 -0.30 -22.36
C LYS A 110 -16.29 1.12 -21.98
N PRO A 111 -17.61 1.40 -21.84
CA PRO A 111 -18.07 2.70 -21.38
C PRO A 111 -17.53 3.07 -20.00
N PHE A 112 -17.55 2.14 -19.04
CA PHE A 112 -16.98 2.36 -17.71
C PHE A 112 -15.48 2.66 -17.76
N MET A 113 -14.71 1.86 -18.51
CA MET A 113 -13.27 2.10 -18.69
C MET A 113 -12.98 3.49 -19.29
N LYS A 114 -13.79 3.94 -20.25
CA LYS A 114 -13.68 5.28 -20.84
C LYS A 114 -14.02 6.37 -19.83
N ALA A 115 -15.09 6.19 -19.04
CA ALA A 115 -15.50 7.11 -18.00
C ALA A 115 -14.44 7.22 -16.89
N TRP A 116 -13.79 6.11 -16.53
CA TRP A 116 -12.68 6.07 -15.58
C TRP A 116 -11.49 6.90 -16.05
N LYS A 117 -11.03 6.66 -17.28
CA LYS A 117 -9.94 7.43 -17.90
C LYS A 117 -10.26 8.92 -18.00
N ALA A 118 -11.51 9.27 -18.30
CA ALA A 118 -11.94 10.67 -18.31
C ALA A 118 -11.98 11.28 -16.89
N ALA A 119 -12.49 10.55 -15.91
CA ALA A 119 -12.52 10.97 -14.50
C ALA A 119 -11.11 11.17 -13.95
N ALA A 120 -10.10 10.42 -14.41
CA ALA A 120 -8.72 10.57 -13.99
C ALA A 120 -8.09 11.92 -14.35
N ALA A 121 -8.72 12.73 -15.20
CA ALA A 121 -8.34 14.13 -15.42
C ALA A 121 -8.84 15.07 -14.31
N ASP A 122 -9.86 14.68 -13.56
CA ASP A 122 -10.44 15.48 -12.48
C ASP A 122 -9.59 15.41 -11.20
N PRO A 123 -9.07 16.53 -10.67
CA PRO A 123 -8.35 16.55 -9.40
C PRO A 123 -9.18 16.02 -8.22
N VAL A 124 -10.52 16.11 -8.24
CA VAL A 124 -11.37 15.56 -7.17
C VAL A 124 -11.35 14.02 -7.18
N PHE A 125 -11.31 13.40 -8.37
CA PHE A 125 -11.20 11.94 -8.47
C PHE A 125 -9.81 11.46 -8.04
N ARG A 126 -8.75 12.16 -8.45
CA ARG A 126 -7.37 11.86 -7.99
C ARG A 126 -7.27 11.94 -6.47
N LYS A 127 -7.84 12.99 -5.87
CA LYS A 127 -7.90 13.12 -4.42
C LYS A 127 -8.75 12.03 -3.76
N ALA A 128 -9.82 11.58 -4.40
CA ALA A 128 -10.60 10.44 -3.89
C ALA A 128 -9.76 9.16 -3.87
N GLN A 129 -8.99 8.88 -4.92
CA GLN A 129 -8.05 7.75 -4.95
C GLN A 129 -6.97 7.87 -3.87
N ASP A 130 -6.35 9.04 -3.72
CA ASP A 130 -5.33 9.27 -2.69
C ASP A 130 -5.89 9.04 -1.28
N ASP A 131 -7.09 9.56 -1.00
CA ASP A 131 -7.71 9.44 0.32
C ASP A 131 -8.18 8.00 0.61
N GLU A 132 -8.49 7.21 -0.42
CA GLU A 132 -8.91 5.81 -0.26
C GLU A 132 -7.71 4.89 -0.06
N ARG A 133 -6.66 5.07 -0.86
CA ARG A 133 -5.34 4.46 -0.63
C ARG A 133 -4.90 4.72 0.81
N ASP A 134 -5.00 5.97 1.25
CA ASP A 134 -4.52 6.37 2.57
C ASP A 134 -5.33 5.71 3.68
N ARG A 135 -6.66 5.77 3.60
CA ARG A 135 -7.56 5.24 4.63
C ARG A 135 -7.46 3.72 4.80
N VAL A 136 -7.44 2.98 3.68
CA VAL A 136 -7.57 1.51 3.72
C VAL A 136 -6.21 0.82 3.81
N TYR A 137 -5.18 1.38 3.16
CA TYR A 137 -3.91 0.68 2.97
C TYR A 137 -2.76 1.36 3.71
N PHE A 138 -2.48 2.61 3.37
CA PHE A 138 -1.25 3.29 3.82
C PHE A 138 -1.28 3.60 5.31
N ASP A 139 -2.31 4.31 5.80
CA ASP A 139 -2.36 4.74 7.19
C ASP A 139 -2.45 3.53 8.15
N PRO A 140 -3.29 2.49 7.89
CA PRO A 140 -3.30 1.29 8.73
C PRO A 140 -1.96 0.55 8.73
N ALA A 141 -1.29 0.41 7.58
CA ALA A 141 -0.01 -0.27 7.46
C ALA A 141 1.09 0.46 8.24
N VAL A 142 1.20 1.77 8.04
CA VAL A 142 2.19 2.62 8.71
C VAL A 142 1.92 2.66 10.22
N ALA A 143 0.66 2.80 10.63
CA ALA A 143 0.30 2.80 12.05
C ALA A 143 0.63 1.46 12.71
N GLN A 144 0.34 0.33 12.04
CA GLN A 144 0.67 -1.00 12.57
C GLN A 144 2.18 -1.24 12.64
N ALA A 145 2.93 -0.87 11.60
CA ALA A 145 4.39 -0.97 11.60
C ALA A 145 5.02 -0.11 12.72
N LYS A 146 4.49 1.09 12.97
CA LYS A 146 4.92 1.93 14.11
C LYS A 146 4.63 1.28 15.46
N ARG A 147 3.47 0.62 15.63
CA ARG A 147 3.15 -0.16 16.85
C ARG A 147 4.11 -1.33 17.05
N ASP A 148 4.60 -1.92 15.96
CA ASP A 148 5.62 -2.98 16.00
C ASP A 148 7.05 -2.44 16.14
N GLY A 149 7.23 -1.12 16.18
CA GLY A 149 8.53 -0.46 16.36
C GLY A 149 9.41 -0.49 15.11
N LEU A 150 8.81 -0.62 13.92
CA LEU A 150 9.52 -0.71 12.65
C LEU A 150 9.91 0.67 12.11
N ARG A 151 11.11 0.76 11.56
CA ARG A 151 11.62 1.90 10.78
C ARG A 151 10.98 1.93 9.39
N THR A 152 11.37 2.92 8.59
CA THR A 152 10.72 3.24 7.31
C THR A 152 10.66 2.06 6.33
N LEU A 153 11.69 1.22 6.26
CA LEU A 153 11.67 0.02 5.41
C LEU A 153 10.62 -0.99 5.86
N GLY A 154 10.46 -1.22 7.17
CA GLY A 154 9.44 -2.11 7.69
C GLY A 154 8.02 -1.57 7.50
N GLN A 155 7.85 -0.25 7.63
CA GLN A 155 6.61 0.43 7.27
C GLN A 155 6.27 0.24 5.78
N PHE A 156 7.26 0.37 4.89
CA PHE A 156 7.07 0.08 3.47
C PHE A 156 6.72 -1.39 3.21
N ALA A 157 7.40 -2.34 3.86
CA ALA A 157 7.11 -3.76 3.70
C ALA A 157 5.67 -4.10 4.09
N TYR A 158 5.14 -3.47 5.15
CA TYR A 158 3.74 -3.61 5.55
C TYR A 158 2.79 -2.97 4.54
N TYR A 159 3.10 -1.76 4.06
CA TYR A 159 2.27 -1.08 3.07
C TYR A 159 2.18 -1.87 1.76
N ASP A 160 3.31 -2.32 1.24
CA ASP A 160 3.39 -3.11 0.00
C ASP A 160 2.67 -4.46 0.14
N ALA A 161 2.69 -5.07 1.34
CA ALA A 161 1.90 -6.27 1.63
C ALA A 161 0.40 -5.98 1.72
N MET A 162 0.01 -4.85 2.33
CA MET A 162 -1.40 -4.44 2.45
C MET A 162 -2.02 -4.16 1.08
N VAL A 163 -1.26 -3.54 0.15
CA VAL A 163 -1.69 -3.29 -1.23
C VAL A 163 -1.99 -4.62 -1.94
N MET A 164 -1.05 -5.57 -1.88
CA MET A 164 -1.19 -6.84 -2.63
C MET A 164 -2.16 -7.84 -2.01
N HIS A 165 -2.19 -7.93 -0.68
CA HIS A 165 -2.94 -8.98 0.03
C HIS A 165 -4.20 -8.47 0.74
N GLY A 166 -4.45 -7.15 0.69
CA GLY A 166 -5.56 -6.51 1.36
C GLY A 166 -5.47 -6.53 2.90
N PRO A 167 -6.38 -5.79 3.56
CA PRO A 167 -6.56 -5.87 5.01
C PRO A 167 -7.21 -7.20 5.44
N GLY A 168 -7.27 -7.44 6.75
CA GLY A 168 -7.97 -8.57 7.34
C GLY A 168 -7.05 -9.65 7.92
N ASP A 169 -7.67 -10.65 8.56
CA ASP A 169 -6.99 -11.70 9.34
C ASP A 169 -6.98 -13.07 8.65
N GLY A 170 -7.42 -13.14 7.39
CA GLY A 170 -7.31 -14.33 6.55
C GLY A 170 -5.85 -14.80 6.44
N ALA A 171 -5.64 -16.09 6.16
CA ALA A 171 -4.31 -16.69 6.18
C ALA A 171 -3.32 -16.02 5.20
N LEU A 172 -3.84 -15.52 4.06
CA LEU A 172 -3.06 -14.84 3.02
C LEU A 172 -3.16 -13.32 3.10
N SER A 173 -4.11 -12.77 3.88
CA SER A 173 -4.25 -11.33 4.11
C SER A 173 -3.09 -10.76 4.93
N PHE A 174 -2.93 -9.43 4.94
CA PHE A 174 -1.89 -8.76 5.71
C PHE A 174 -1.82 -9.20 7.18
N GLY A 175 -2.96 -9.31 7.87
CA GLY A 175 -3.01 -9.73 9.28
C GLY A 175 -2.50 -11.16 9.49
N GLY A 176 -2.84 -12.09 8.58
CA GLY A 176 -2.34 -13.47 8.60
C GLY A 176 -0.83 -13.55 8.36
N ILE A 177 -0.32 -12.80 7.37
CA ILE A 177 1.12 -12.70 7.08
C ILE A 177 1.88 -12.18 8.31
N ARG A 178 1.39 -11.08 8.91
CA ARG A 178 1.97 -10.49 10.12
C ARG A 178 1.95 -11.48 11.29
N LYS A 179 0.84 -12.19 11.50
CA LYS A 179 0.71 -13.23 12.54
C LYS A 179 1.74 -14.35 12.35
N ARG A 180 1.95 -14.80 11.11
CA ARG A 180 2.96 -15.81 10.77
C ARG A 180 4.38 -15.33 11.05
N ALA A 181 4.68 -14.05 10.77
CA ALA A 181 5.98 -13.44 11.10
C ALA A 181 6.22 -13.37 12.62
N LEU A 182 5.21 -12.93 13.38
CA LEU A 182 5.26 -12.83 14.85
C LEU A 182 5.48 -14.19 15.55
N ALA A 183 5.06 -15.28 14.93
CA ALA A 183 5.31 -16.63 15.43
C ALA A 183 6.78 -17.08 15.24
N ARG A 184 7.58 -16.34 14.45
CA ARG A 184 8.97 -16.69 14.12
C ARG A 184 9.99 -15.73 14.71
N ALA A 185 9.66 -14.45 14.82
CA ALA A 185 10.54 -13.43 15.38
C ALA A 185 9.73 -12.37 16.13
N LEU A 186 10.27 -11.89 17.26
CA LEU A 186 9.70 -10.76 17.97
C LEU A 186 9.98 -9.46 17.20
N PRO A 187 9.03 -8.52 17.11
CA PRO A 187 9.26 -7.21 16.54
C PRO A 187 10.02 -6.31 17.53
N PRO A 188 10.62 -5.19 17.07
CA PRO A 188 11.35 -4.25 17.93
C PRO A 188 10.57 -3.75 19.15
N ALA A 189 9.27 -3.48 19.01
CA ALA A 189 8.42 -3.06 20.13
C ALA A 189 8.30 -4.12 21.26
N ARG A 190 8.73 -5.36 21.00
CA ARG A 190 8.78 -6.46 21.96
C ARG A 190 10.21 -6.93 22.23
N GLY A 191 11.21 -6.09 21.95
CA GLY A 191 12.62 -6.34 22.21
C GLY A 191 13.32 -7.25 21.20
N GLY A 192 12.71 -7.53 20.04
CA GLY A 192 13.34 -8.31 18.99
C GLY A 192 14.22 -7.47 18.04
N ASP A 193 15.12 -8.15 17.32
CA ASP A 193 15.92 -7.53 16.27
C ASP A 193 15.08 -7.21 15.03
N GLU A 194 15.16 -5.98 14.52
CA GLU A 194 14.35 -5.54 13.39
C GLU A 194 14.67 -6.31 12.11
N VAL A 195 15.95 -6.61 11.87
CA VAL A 195 16.37 -7.32 10.65
C VAL A 195 15.87 -8.77 10.68
N ALA A 196 15.95 -9.45 11.82
CA ALA A 196 15.40 -10.78 12.02
C ALA A 196 13.87 -10.78 11.83
N TYR A 197 13.17 -9.80 12.40
CA TYR A 197 11.74 -9.64 12.23
C TYR A 197 11.34 -9.42 10.77
N LEU A 198 12.02 -8.51 10.07
CA LEU A 198 11.72 -8.22 8.66
C LEU A 198 12.04 -9.39 7.75
N ASN A 199 13.10 -10.18 8.02
CA ASN A 199 13.31 -11.43 7.28
C ASN A 199 12.15 -12.40 7.48
N ALA A 200 11.70 -12.62 8.72
CA ALA A 200 10.55 -13.48 9.01
C ALA A 200 9.26 -12.99 8.34
N PHE A 201 9.04 -11.67 8.30
CA PHE A 201 7.91 -11.07 7.61
C PHE A 201 7.99 -11.26 6.09
N LEU A 202 9.14 -11.00 5.47
CA LEU A 202 9.34 -11.17 4.03
C LEU A 202 9.31 -12.65 3.61
N ASP A 203 9.71 -13.58 4.47
CA ASP A 203 9.54 -15.03 4.27
C ASP A 203 8.05 -15.42 4.30
N ALA A 204 7.31 -14.96 5.30
CA ALA A 204 5.87 -15.21 5.42
C ALA A 204 5.09 -14.64 4.23
N ARG A 205 5.43 -13.42 3.81
CA ARG A 205 4.83 -12.77 2.65
C ARG A 205 5.12 -13.52 1.37
N LYS A 206 6.38 -13.90 1.13
CA LYS A 206 6.76 -14.68 -0.05
C LYS A 206 5.99 -16.01 -0.14
N ALA A 207 5.75 -16.66 1.01
CA ALA A 207 4.94 -17.86 1.06
C ALA A 207 3.46 -17.58 0.75
N ALA A 208 2.91 -16.43 1.16
CA ALA A 208 1.54 -16.04 0.81
C ALA A 208 1.39 -15.74 -0.69
N MET A 209 2.34 -15.00 -1.28
CA MET A 209 2.38 -14.73 -2.72
C MET A 209 2.37 -16.02 -3.55
N ARG A 210 3.20 -17.00 -3.19
CA ARG A 210 3.27 -18.30 -3.90
C ARG A 210 2.04 -19.20 -3.71
N ALA A 211 1.15 -18.87 -2.78
CA ALA A 211 -0.10 -19.61 -2.59
C ALA A 211 -1.22 -19.09 -3.53
N GLU A 212 -0.99 -17.98 -4.22
CA GLU A 212 -1.91 -17.36 -5.17
C GLU A 212 -1.27 -17.45 -6.57
N GLU A 213 -1.91 -18.14 -7.51
CA GLU A 213 -1.37 -18.39 -8.86
C GLU A 213 -1.02 -17.08 -9.60
N ALA A 214 -1.83 -16.04 -9.43
CA ALA A 214 -1.58 -14.71 -10.00
C ALA A 214 -0.31 -14.02 -9.45
N HIS A 215 0.27 -14.50 -8.34
CA HIS A 215 1.34 -13.82 -7.60
C HIS A 215 2.62 -14.68 -7.46
N GLU A 216 2.89 -15.60 -8.38
CA GLU A 216 4.08 -16.48 -8.30
C GLU A 216 5.42 -15.72 -8.35
N ASP A 217 5.51 -14.62 -9.09
CA ASP A 217 6.71 -13.78 -9.14
C ASP A 217 6.87 -13.00 -7.83
N THR A 218 7.99 -13.24 -7.16
CA THR A 218 8.30 -12.68 -5.84
C THR A 218 9.43 -11.65 -5.87
N SER A 219 9.76 -11.11 -7.06
CA SER A 219 10.85 -10.14 -7.26
C SER A 219 10.67 -8.84 -6.48
N ARG A 220 9.42 -8.37 -6.28
CA ARG A 220 9.12 -7.23 -5.38
C ARG A 220 9.61 -7.45 -3.94
N VAL A 221 9.72 -8.71 -3.51
CA VAL A 221 10.36 -9.08 -2.23
C VAL A 221 11.85 -9.32 -2.44
N ASP A 222 12.22 -10.23 -3.34
CA ASP A 222 13.58 -10.79 -3.43
C ASP A 222 14.64 -9.81 -3.95
N THR A 223 14.27 -9.04 -4.97
CA THR A 223 15.17 -8.12 -5.70
C THR A 223 14.87 -6.64 -5.44
N MET A 224 13.94 -6.34 -4.52
CA MET A 224 13.67 -5.00 -3.99
C MET A 224 13.76 -4.95 -2.45
N GLN A 225 12.75 -5.41 -1.72
CA GLN A 225 12.71 -5.24 -0.25
C GLN A 225 13.88 -5.94 0.46
N ARG A 226 14.22 -7.18 0.08
CA ARG A 226 15.38 -7.89 0.64
C ARG A 226 16.70 -7.24 0.25
N VAL A 227 16.78 -6.58 -0.91
CA VAL A 227 17.98 -5.82 -1.30
C VAL A 227 18.18 -4.63 -0.37
N PHE A 228 17.12 -3.90 -0.04
CA PHE A 228 17.21 -2.78 0.91
C PHE A 228 17.56 -3.27 2.31
N LEU A 229 16.95 -4.38 2.75
CA LEU A 229 17.23 -4.98 4.05
C LEU A 229 18.68 -5.46 4.17
N ARG A 230 19.20 -6.19 3.17
CA ARG A 230 20.60 -6.67 3.15
C ARG A 230 21.61 -5.54 3.15
N LYS A 231 21.26 -4.37 2.61
CA LYS A 231 22.09 -3.16 2.65
C LYS A 231 22.02 -2.42 3.99
N GLY A 232 21.21 -2.89 4.95
CA GLY A 232 20.97 -2.20 6.21
C GLY A 232 20.21 -0.88 6.06
N ASN A 233 19.56 -0.64 4.91
CA ASN A 233 18.85 0.61 4.65
C ASN A 233 17.45 0.61 5.28
N LEU A 234 17.42 0.55 6.61
CA LEU A 234 16.19 0.46 7.40
C LEU A 234 15.35 1.76 7.35
N ASP A 235 15.96 2.88 6.97
CA ASP A 235 15.27 4.18 6.81
C ASP A 235 14.81 4.46 5.38
N LEU A 236 15.04 3.53 4.45
CA LEU A 236 14.65 3.65 3.05
C LEU A 236 15.19 4.95 2.40
N GLU A 237 16.48 5.23 2.64
CA GLU A 237 17.16 6.41 2.11
C GLU A 237 17.64 6.22 0.67
N PRO A 238 17.42 7.19 -0.23
CA PRO A 238 18.09 7.21 -1.52
C PRO A 238 19.63 7.31 -1.43
N PRO A 239 20.37 6.80 -2.43
CA PRO A 239 19.86 6.22 -3.66
C PRO A 239 19.31 4.80 -3.44
N LEU A 240 18.13 4.54 -4.01
CA LEU A 240 17.52 3.21 -4.04
C LEU A 240 17.68 2.63 -5.44
N THR A 241 18.15 1.39 -5.52
CA THR A 241 18.25 0.64 -6.78
C THR A 241 17.78 -0.79 -6.52
N TRP A 242 16.87 -1.25 -7.36
CA TRP A 242 16.26 -2.58 -7.26
C TRP A 242 15.90 -3.13 -8.64
N LYS A 243 15.38 -4.35 -8.65
CA LYS A 243 14.71 -4.94 -9.82
C LYS A 243 13.35 -5.51 -9.46
N VAL A 244 12.40 -5.43 -10.38
CA VAL A 244 11.11 -6.15 -10.35
C VAL A 244 10.86 -6.66 -11.77
N TYR A 245 10.42 -7.91 -11.92
CA TYR A 245 10.21 -8.59 -13.22
C TYR A 245 11.42 -8.56 -14.17
N GLY A 246 12.64 -8.42 -13.61
CA GLY A 246 13.88 -8.29 -14.37
C GLY A 246 14.30 -6.84 -14.70
N ASP A 247 13.35 -5.90 -14.72
CA ASP A 247 13.58 -4.49 -15.00
C ASP A 247 14.26 -3.77 -13.84
N ARG A 248 15.21 -2.90 -14.17
CA ARG A 248 16.01 -2.16 -13.19
C ARG A 248 15.49 -0.74 -13.00
N TYR A 249 15.26 -0.37 -11.75
CA TYR A 249 14.80 0.95 -11.36
C TYR A 249 15.81 1.65 -10.45
N THR A 250 15.77 2.99 -10.41
CA THR A 250 16.58 3.79 -9.48
C THR A 250 15.87 5.07 -9.07
N ILE A 251 15.84 5.35 -7.77
CA ILE A 251 15.51 6.66 -7.21
C ILE A 251 16.83 7.27 -6.72
N LYS A 252 17.18 8.44 -7.26
CA LYS A 252 18.39 9.19 -6.88
C LYS A 252 18.18 9.94 -5.57
N ARG A 253 19.28 10.42 -4.96
CA ARG A 253 19.23 11.38 -3.85
C ARG A 253 18.53 12.66 -4.25
#